data_AF-A0A8C5IYC2-F1
#
_entry.id   AF-A0A8C5IYC2-F1
#
_cell.length_a   1.000
_cell.length_b   1.000
_cell.length_c   1.000
_cell.angle_alpha   90.00
_cell.angle_beta   90.00
_cell.angle_gamma   90.00
#
_symmetry.space_group_name_H-M   'P 1'
#
loop_
_entity.id
_entity.type
_entity.pdbx_description
1 polymer ?
#
loop_
_entity_poly.entity_id
_entity_poly.type
_entity_poly.pdbx_seq_one_letter_code
_entity_poly.pdbx_strand_id
1 'polypeptide(L)'
;MAAAVPLGCAAIALGPAAALVLLTVAAEPLLLIVLLAGAFFWLLSLLAASLLWSVWVQLSGREDAALLPLGAAAAVLLQELSRFACFRMLKKADAGLATLSKDGHSPLSLRRTAYVSGLSFGIISGLFSITNILADSAGPGTVGIHGDSPYFFITSAFLTMALVLLHTFWGIIFFDACERRRAGGLGLVVGSHLLTSGLTFLNPWYEASLGPILILTLCTGLWAFSTAGGSFHNVLKCLSWKQEPEGQAMLCSALPVPPEG
;
A
#
# COMPACT_ATOMS: atom_id res chain seq x y z
N MET A 1 25.22 4.83 19.30
CA MET A 1 24.26 3.73 19.58
C MET A 1 22.82 4.23 19.62
N ALA A 2 22.50 5.33 20.32
CA ALA A 2 21.12 5.87 20.41
C ALA A 2 20.41 6.15 19.07
N ALA A 3 21.12 6.58 18.02
CA ALA A 3 20.51 6.83 16.71
C ALA A 3 20.36 5.58 15.81
N ALA A 4 21.00 4.46 16.14
CA ALA A 4 21.01 3.29 15.26
C ALA A 4 19.67 2.54 15.25
N VAL A 5 19.03 2.41 16.41
CA VAL A 5 17.71 1.78 16.56
C VAL A 5 16.61 2.53 15.82
N PRO A 6 16.40 3.85 16.03
CA PRO A 6 15.36 4.58 15.31
C PRO A 6 15.63 4.61 13.80
N LEU A 7 16.89 4.79 13.37
CA LEU A 7 17.22 4.80 11.94
C LEU A 7 16.98 3.43 11.30
N GLY A 8 17.38 2.34 11.96
CA GLY A 8 17.14 0.98 11.47
C GLY A 8 15.65 0.64 11.41
N CYS A 9 14.89 0.98 12.45
CA CYS A 9 13.44 0.76 12.49
C CYS A 9 12.72 1.61 11.42
N ALA A 10 13.11 2.87 11.22
CA ALA A 10 12.55 3.72 10.16
C ALA A 10 12.85 3.16 8.76
N ALA A 11 14.08 2.69 8.54
CA ALA A 11 14.48 2.08 7.27
C ALA A 11 13.71 0.78 6.98
N ILE A 12 13.46 -0.05 8.00
CA ILE A 12 12.62 -1.26 7.84
C ILE A 12 11.17 -0.85 7.53
N ALA A 13 10.58 0.01 8.34
CA ALA A 13 9.16 0.36 8.28
C ALA A 13 8.78 1.09 6.98
N LEU A 14 9.59 2.07 6.57
CA LEU A 14 9.27 3.00 5.49
C LEU A 14 10.22 2.90 4.29
N GLY A 15 11.33 2.16 4.39
CA GLY A 15 12.31 2.02 3.31
C GLY A 15 11.71 1.49 2.01
N PRO A 16 10.91 0.39 2.02
CA PRO A 16 10.24 -0.07 0.82
C PRO A 16 9.30 0.98 0.23
N ALA A 17 8.53 1.69 1.07
CA ALA A 17 7.63 2.75 0.63
C ALA A 17 8.39 3.92 -0.02
N ALA A 18 9.50 4.36 0.60
CA ALA A 18 10.35 5.41 0.08
C ALA A 18 10.96 5.02 -1.26
N ALA A 19 11.46 3.78 -1.40
CA ALA A 19 11.97 3.26 -2.66
C ALA A 19 10.89 3.26 -3.75
N LEU A 20 9.68 2.79 -3.44
CA LEU A 20 8.55 2.81 -4.37
C LEU A 20 8.20 4.23 -4.80
N VAL A 21 8.11 5.21 -3.89
CA VAL A 21 7.83 6.61 -4.23
C VAL A 21 8.94 7.20 -5.10
N LEU A 22 10.20 7.07 -4.70
CA LEU A 22 11.33 7.67 -5.41
C LEU A 22 11.50 7.09 -6.82
N LEU A 23 11.30 5.78 -6.98
CA LEU A 23 11.52 5.10 -8.27
C LEU A 23 10.31 5.16 -9.21
N THR A 24 9.09 5.33 -8.70
CA THR A 24 7.88 5.18 -9.53
C THR A 24 6.93 6.38 -9.53
N VAL A 25 6.98 7.24 -8.50
CA VAL A 25 5.99 8.32 -8.32
C VAL A 25 6.63 9.70 -8.45
N ALA A 26 7.83 9.91 -7.89
CA ALA A 26 8.43 11.23 -7.69
C ALA A 26 8.65 12.04 -8.98
N ALA A 27 8.88 11.36 -10.11
CA ALA A 27 9.12 12.01 -11.40
C ALA A 27 7.83 12.40 -12.16
N GLU A 28 6.66 11.88 -11.77
CA GLU A 28 5.39 12.13 -12.45
C GLU A 28 4.46 12.96 -11.54
N PRO A 29 4.30 14.29 -11.77
CA PRO A 29 3.52 15.18 -10.89
C PRO A 29 2.08 14.74 -10.69
N LEU A 30 1.47 14.13 -11.72
CA LEU A 30 0.10 13.66 -11.64
C LEU A 30 -0.04 12.46 -10.68
N LEU A 31 0.97 11.58 -10.62
CA LEU A 31 0.99 10.49 -9.64
C LEU A 31 1.21 11.02 -8.21
N LEU A 32 2.00 12.09 -8.02
CA LEU A 32 2.11 12.75 -6.72
C LEU A 32 0.75 13.30 -6.23
N ILE A 33 -0.05 13.88 -7.13
CA ILE A 33 -1.40 14.35 -6.79
C ILE A 33 -2.30 13.18 -6.37
N VAL A 34 -2.24 12.05 -7.10
CA VAL A 34 -2.98 10.83 -6.73
C VAL A 34 -2.51 10.30 -5.37
N LEU A 35 -1.21 10.33 -5.10
CA LEU A 35 -0.63 9.93 -3.81
C LEU A 35 -1.17 10.80 -2.67
N LEU A 36 -1.16 12.12 -2.82
CA LEU A 36 -1.69 13.04 -1.80
C LEU A 36 -3.19 12.88 -1.59
N ALA A 37 -3.95 12.70 -2.68
CA ALA A 37 -5.39 12.47 -2.60
C ALA A 37 -5.70 11.17 -1.84
N GLY A 38 -4.99 10.07 -2.11
CA GLY A 38 -5.16 8.82 -1.37
C GLY A 38 -4.93 8.99 0.15
N ALA A 39 -3.92 9.77 0.53
CA ALA A 39 -3.55 9.95 1.93
C ALA A 39 -4.63 10.75 2.65
N PHE A 40 -5.17 11.76 1.97
CA PHE A 40 -6.32 12.51 2.47
C PHE A 40 -7.55 11.61 2.69
N PHE A 41 -7.90 10.74 1.75
CA PHE A 41 -9.03 9.81 1.93
C PHE A 41 -8.83 8.84 3.08
N TRP A 42 -7.61 8.35 3.29
CA TRP A 42 -7.29 7.50 4.42
C TRP A 42 -7.42 8.25 5.76
N LEU A 43 -6.90 9.48 5.84
CA LEU A 43 -7.03 10.34 7.03
C LEU A 43 -8.50 10.65 7.33
N LEU A 44 -9.32 10.91 6.30
CA LEU A 44 -10.75 11.13 6.46
C LEU A 44 -11.45 9.88 7.01
N SER A 45 -11.10 8.68 6.55
CA SER A 45 -11.63 7.45 7.16
C SER A 45 -11.19 7.27 8.61
N LEU A 46 -9.94 7.58 8.95
CA LEU A 46 -9.48 7.46 10.33
C LEU A 46 -10.17 8.49 11.24
N LEU A 47 -10.36 9.72 10.77
CA LEU A 47 -11.10 10.76 11.49
C LEU A 47 -12.55 10.34 11.75
N ALA A 48 -13.24 9.81 10.73
CA ALA A 48 -14.59 9.33 10.91
C ALA A 48 -14.65 8.11 11.84
N ALA A 49 -13.66 7.22 11.81
CA ALA A 49 -13.57 6.08 12.72
C ALA A 49 -13.32 6.53 14.17
N SER A 50 -12.45 7.51 14.40
CA SER A 50 -12.17 8.04 15.73
C SER A 50 -13.36 8.81 16.31
N LEU A 51 -14.12 9.53 15.49
CA LEU A 51 -15.37 10.17 15.89
C LEU A 51 -16.43 9.13 16.27
N LEU A 52 -16.61 8.07 15.47
CA LEU A 52 -17.53 6.98 15.79
C LEU A 52 -17.16 6.32 17.12
N TRP A 53 -15.88 6.03 17.34
CA TRP A 53 -15.39 5.50 18.61
C TRP A 53 -15.64 6.47 19.77
N SER A 54 -15.36 7.75 19.60
CA SER A 54 -15.53 8.76 20.66
C SER A 54 -17.00 8.92 21.06
N VAL A 55 -17.92 8.99 20.09
CA VAL A 55 -19.37 9.03 20.34
C VAL A 55 -19.83 7.76 21.04
N TRP A 56 -19.34 6.60 20.61
CA TRP A 56 -19.66 5.32 21.25
C TRP A 56 -19.25 5.29 22.73
N VAL A 57 -18.02 5.69 23.05
CA VAL A 57 -17.52 5.75 24.44
C VAL A 57 -18.36 6.70 25.29
N GLN A 58 -18.68 7.89 24.78
CA GLN A 58 -19.50 8.88 25.50
C GLN A 58 -20.92 8.38 25.77
N LEU A 59 -21.56 7.70 24.80
CA LEU A 59 -22.93 7.21 24.94
C LEU A 59 -23.03 5.95 25.82
N SER A 60 -22.04 5.07 25.72
CA SER A 60 -22.04 3.82 26.48
C SER A 60 -21.59 4.01 27.94
N GLY A 61 -20.84 5.08 28.23
CA GLY A 61 -20.25 5.33 29.55
C GLY A 61 -19.23 4.25 29.97
N ARG A 62 -18.72 3.47 29.02
CA ARG A 62 -17.79 2.35 29.25
C ARG A 62 -16.58 2.46 28.34
N GLU A 63 -15.41 2.54 28.96
CA GLU A 63 -14.12 2.34 28.28
C GLU A 63 -13.70 0.87 28.43
N ASP A 64 -14.48 -0.03 27.82
CA ASP A 64 -14.18 -1.46 27.86
C ASP A 64 -13.15 -1.79 26.77
N ALA A 65 -11.90 -2.06 27.16
CA ALA A 65 -10.84 -2.50 26.25
C ALA A 65 -11.24 -3.74 25.41
N ALA A 66 -12.19 -4.54 25.91
CA ALA A 66 -12.79 -5.67 25.19
C ALA A 66 -13.51 -5.28 23.88
N LEU A 67 -13.89 -4.00 23.71
CA LEU A 67 -14.54 -3.49 22.49
C LEU A 67 -13.56 -2.91 21.46
N LEU A 68 -12.25 -2.81 21.78
CA LEU A 68 -11.25 -2.32 20.84
C LEU A 68 -11.20 -3.14 19.52
N PRO A 69 -11.36 -4.48 19.52
CA PRO A 69 -11.44 -5.24 18.27
C PRO A 69 -12.63 -4.80 17.39
N LEU A 70 -13.77 -4.46 17.99
CA LEU A 70 -14.93 -3.96 17.25
C LEU A 70 -14.66 -2.56 16.68
N GLY A 71 -14.05 -1.68 17.46
CA GLY A 71 -13.62 -0.36 16.99
C GLY A 71 -12.62 -0.43 15.84
N ALA A 72 -11.61 -1.29 15.96
CA ALA A 72 -10.64 -1.54 14.90
C ALA A 72 -11.30 -2.12 13.64
N ALA A 73 -12.22 -3.08 13.78
CA ALA A 73 -12.98 -3.62 12.66
C ALA A 73 -13.81 -2.54 11.96
N ALA A 74 -14.48 -1.65 12.71
CA ALA A 74 -15.20 -0.51 12.14
C ALA A 74 -14.27 0.45 11.39
N ALA A 75 -13.08 0.72 11.94
CA ALA A 75 -12.07 1.54 11.28
C ALA A 75 -11.59 0.92 9.96
N VAL A 76 -11.33 -0.40 9.94
CA VAL A 76 -10.96 -1.14 8.73
C VAL A 76 -12.05 -1.03 7.66
N LEU A 77 -13.31 -1.26 8.02
CA LEU A 77 -14.43 -1.16 7.06
C LEU A 77 -14.56 0.26 6.49
N LEU A 78 -14.32 1.28 7.32
CA LEU A 78 -14.36 2.67 6.87
C LEU A 78 -13.19 3.03 5.95
N GLN A 79 -12.01 2.45 6.18
CA GLN A 79 -10.86 2.56 5.26
C GLN A 79 -11.15 1.88 3.92
N GLU A 80 -11.83 0.73 3.90
CA GLU A 80 -12.21 0.07 2.65
C GLU A 80 -13.29 0.86 1.89
N LEU A 81 -14.24 1.48 2.62
CA LEU A 81 -15.21 2.39 2.05
C LEU A 81 -14.56 3.65 1.47
N SER A 82 -13.58 4.24 2.17
CA SER A 82 -12.85 5.40 1.67
C SER A 82 -11.99 5.06 0.44
N ARG A 83 -11.42 3.84 0.39
CA ARG A 83 -10.74 3.34 -0.82
C ARG A 83 -11.70 3.23 -2.00
N PHE A 84 -12.92 2.74 -1.79
CA PHE A 84 -13.95 2.72 -2.83
C PHE A 84 -14.32 4.13 -3.31
N ALA A 85 -14.48 5.08 -2.38
CA ALA A 85 -14.74 6.48 -2.72
C ALA A 85 -13.59 7.08 -3.54
N CYS A 86 -12.34 6.82 -3.13
CA CYS A 86 -11.14 7.23 -3.84
C CYS A 86 -11.11 6.66 -5.28
N PHE A 87 -11.36 5.35 -5.46
CA PHE A 87 -11.49 4.73 -6.77
C PHE A 87 -12.52 5.45 -7.66
N ARG A 88 -13.73 5.72 -7.15
CA ARG A 88 -14.77 6.40 -7.94
C ARG A 88 -14.39 7.82 -8.30
N MET A 89 -13.77 8.55 -7.38
CA MET A 89 -13.29 9.91 -7.65
C MET A 89 -12.21 9.91 -8.72
N LEU A 90 -11.20 9.03 -8.59
CA LEU A 90 -10.10 8.92 -9.54
C LEU A 90 -10.59 8.49 -10.93
N LYS A 91 -11.56 7.58 -11.01
CA LYS A 91 -12.18 7.20 -12.29
C LYS A 91 -12.93 8.35 -12.96
N LYS A 92 -13.63 9.18 -12.17
CA LYS A 92 -14.30 10.39 -12.68
C LYS A 92 -13.29 11.44 -13.13
N ALA A 93 -12.22 11.64 -12.36
CA ALA A 93 -11.16 12.57 -12.69
C ALA A 93 -10.44 12.16 -13.97
N ASP A 94 -10.14 10.87 -14.13
CA ASP A 94 -9.51 10.33 -15.35
C ASP A 94 -10.37 10.55 -16.60
N ALA A 95 -11.67 10.26 -16.52
CA ALA A 95 -12.60 10.55 -17.62
C ALA A 95 -12.64 12.05 -17.95
N GLY A 96 -12.66 12.92 -16.94
CA GLY A 96 -12.62 14.37 -17.14
C GLY A 96 -11.32 14.83 -17.81
N LEU A 97 -10.17 14.33 -17.36
CA LEU A 97 -8.87 14.63 -17.94
C LEU A 97 -8.74 14.14 -19.39
N ALA A 98 -9.28 12.97 -19.70
CA ALA A 98 -9.29 12.44 -21.07
C ALA A 98 -10.06 13.35 -22.04
N THR A 99 -11.18 13.96 -21.60
CA THR A 99 -11.94 14.90 -22.46
C THR A 99 -11.22 16.24 -22.71
N LEU A 100 -10.26 16.61 -21.85
CA LEU A 100 -9.47 17.84 -21.97
C LEU A 100 -8.13 17.61 -22.67
N SER A 101 -7.72 16.35 -22.82
CA SER A 101 -6.46 15.97 -23.47
C SER A 101 -6.57 16.14 -25.00
N LYS A 102 -5.55 16.77 -25.61
CA LYS A 102 -5.52 17.02 -27.07
C LYS A 102 -5.60 15.73 -27.90
N ASP A 103 -5.09 14.63 -27.35
CA ASP A 103 -5.02 13.35 -28.04
C ASP A 103 -6.18 12.41 -27.67
N GLY A 104 -7.12 12.85 -26.82
CA GLY A 104 -8.26 12.04 -26.33
C GLY A 104 -7.87 10.83 -25.47
N HIS A 105 -6.57 10.57 -25.29
CA HIS A 105 -6.05 9.51 -24.43
C HIS A 105 -5.98 9.98 -22.96
N SER A 106 -6.37 9.06 -22.07
CA SER A 106 -6.21 9.27 -20.63
C SER A 106 -4.72 9.43 -20.27
N PRO A 107 -4.36 10.45 -19.47
CA PRO A 107 -2.99 10.62 -18.98
C PRO A 107 -2.61 9.61 -17.88
N LEU A 108 -3.57 8.87 -17.32
CA LEU A 108 -3.38 7.96 -16.19
C LEU A 108 -3.93 6.56 -16.46
N SER A 109 -3.05 5.57 -16.58
CA SER A 109 -3.51 4.18 -16.59
C SER A 109 -4.13 3.78 -15.25
N LEU A 110 -5.27 3.07 -15.28
CA LEU A 110 -5.94 2.56 -14.08
C LEU A 110 -5.00 1.77 -13.15
N ARG A 111 -4.08 0.97 -13.71
CA ARG A 111 -3.13 0.16 -12.92
C ARG A 111 -2.16 1.03 -12.13
N ARG A 112 -1.59 2.08 -12.75
CA ARG A 112 -0.70 3.04 -12.06
C ARG A 112 -1.47 3.76 -10.94
N THR A 113 -2.67 4.24 -11.24
CA THR A 113 -3.53 4.92 -10.26
C THR A 113 -3.89 4.01 -9.08
N ALA A 114 -4.20 2.74 -9.33
CA ALA A 114 -4.48 1.74 -8.30
C ALA A 114 -3.27 1.49 -7.39
N TYR A 115 -2.10 1.28 -7.99
CA TYR A 115 -0.84 1.09 -7.28
C TYR A 115 -0.49 2.30 -6.41
N VAL A 116 -0.55 3.52 -6.96
CA VAL A 116 -0.21 4.74 -6.22
C VAL A 116 -1.24 5.04 -5.13
N SER A 117 -2.53 4.82 -5.39
CA SER A 117 -3.58 4.96 -4.38
C SER A 117 -3.38 3.97 -3.22
N GLY A 118 -3.06 2.71 -3.51
CA GLY A 118 -2.73 1.71 -2.48
C GLY A 118 -1.46 2.07 -1.70
N LEU A 119 -0.39 2.47 -2.39
CA LEU A 119 0.85 2.94 -1.77
C LEU A 119 0.62 4.12 -0.84
N SER A 120 -0.22 5.06 -1.25
CA SER A 120 -0.61 6.20 -0.43
C SER A 120 -1.26 5.78 0.89
N PHE A 121 -2.29 4.93 0.83
CA PHE A 121 -2.95 4.36 2.01
C PHE A 121 -1.94 3.67 2.93
N GLY A 122 -1.00 2.92 2.33
CA GLY A 122 0.08 2.24 3.06
C GLY A 122 0.99 3.21 3.80
N ILE A 123 1.51 4.23 3.11
CA ILE A 123 2.44 5.21 3.70
C ILE A 123 1.81 5.93 4.88
N ILE A 124 0.60 6.48 4.72
CA ILE A 124 -0.02 7.27 5.78
C ILE A 124 -0.45 6.40 6.96
N SER A 125 -0.93 5.18 6.70
CA SER A 125 -1.20 4.16 7.73
C SER A 125 0.07 3.78 8.49
N GLY A 126 1.16 3.55 7.77
CA GLY A 126 2.46 3.23 8.36
C GLY A 126 3.02 4.36 9.21
N LEU A 127 2.93 5.61 8.74
CA LEU A 127 3.34 6.79 9.50
C LEU A 127 2.55 6.92 10.81
N PHE A 128 1.23 6.74 10.78
CA PHE A 128 0.40 6.72 11.99
C PHE A 128 0.78 5.60 12.96
N SER A 129 1.20 4.45 12.43
CA SER A 129 1.54 3.28 13.23
C SER A 129 2.91 3.40 13.92
N ILE A 130 3.90 4.04 13.27
CA ILE A 130 5.30 3.95 13.70
C ILE A 130 5.91 5.24 14.24
N THR A 131 5.34 6.41 13.96
CA THR A 131 6.00 7.71 14.27
C THR A 131 6.28 7.89 15.76
N ASN A 132 5.29 7.66 16.62
CA ASN A 132 5.48 7.79 18.08
C ASN A 132 6.45 6.73 18.62
N ILE A 133 6.35 5.50 18.10
CA ILE A 133 7.24 4.39 18.47
C ILE A 133 8.70 4.71 18.11
N LEU A 134 8.94 5.34 16.94
CA LEU A 134 10.29 5.76 16.54
C LEU A 134 10.83 6.85 17.45
N ALA A 135 10.00 7.83 17.81
CA ALA A 135 10.40 8.88 18.74
C ALA A 135 10.83 8.29 20.09
N ASP A 136 10.08 7.32 20.62
CA ASP A 136 10.41 6.65 21.88
C ASP A 136 11.70 5.81 21.76
N SER A 137 11.95 5.21 20.60
CA SER A 137 13.15 4.39 20.35
C SER A 137 14.45 5.19 20.27
N ALA A 138 14.39 6.52 20.20
CA ALA A 138 15.58 7.39 20.18
C ALA A 138 16.22 7.55 21.57
N GLY A 139 15.51 7.16 22.64
CA GLY A 139 16.04 7.13 23.99
C GLY A 139 17.15 6.08 24.17
N PRO A 140 17.94 6.17 25.26
CA PRO A 140 18.99 5.19 25.56
C PRO A 140 18.46 3.83 26.03
N GLY A 141 17.17 3.73 26.36
CA GLY A 141 16.53 2.52 26.86
C GLY A 141 15.81 1.72 25.77
N THR A 142 15.57 0.43 26.03
CA THR A 142 14.65 -0.41 25.25
C THR A 142 13.43 -0.78 26.08
N VAL A 143 12.37 -1.25 25.42
CA VAL A 143 11.17 -1.76 26.08
C VAL A 143 11.51 -3.03 26.88
N GLY A 144 10.85 -3.24 28.02
CA GLY A 144 10.96 -4.49 28.79
C GLY A 144 11.18 -4.36 30.29
N ILE A 145 11.26 -3.14 30.86
CA ILE A 145 11.39 -2.98 32.32
C ILE A 145 10.23 -3.60 33.12
N HIS A 146 9.04 -3.69 32.50
CA HIS A 146 7.85 -4.32 33.09
C HIS A 146 7.58 -5.74 32.53
N GLY A 147 8.57 -6.41 31.93
CA GLY A 147 8.44 -7.77 31.39
C GLY A 147 7.98 -7.86 29.93
N ASP A 148 7.81 -6.71 29.25
CA ASP A 148 7.57 -6.65 27.81
C ASP A 148 8.78 -7.12 26.99
N SER A 149 8.55 -7.46 25.71
CA SER A 149 9.62 -7.93 24.84
C SER A 149 10.60 -6.80 24.45
N PRO A 150 11.92 -7.02 24.53
CA PRO A 150 12.92 -6.06 24.06
C PRO A 150 12.91 -5.89 22.53
N TYR A 151 12.22 -6.79 21.80
CA TYR A 151 12.06 -6.73 20.35
C TYR A 151 10.90 -5.85 19.89
N PHE A 152 10.22 -5.13 20.80
CA PHE A 152 9.05 -4.31 20.49
C PHE A 152 9.26 -3.36 19.29
N PHE A 153 10.37 -2.62 19.27
CA PHE A 153 10.66 -1.64 18.21
C PHE A 153 10.84 -2.30 16.84
N ILE A 154 11.63 -3.37 16.77
CA ILE A 154 11.90 -4.06 15.50
C ILE A 154 10.67 -4.81 14.99
N THR A 155 9.89 -5.44 15.88
CA THR A 155 8.61 -6.08 15.51
C THR A 155 7.63 -5.04 14.98
N SER A 156 7.51 -3.88 15.63
CA SER A 156 6.65 -2.78 15.17
C SER A 156 7.07 -2.24 13.79
N ALA A 157 8.38 -2.18 13.52
CA ALA A 157 8.90 -1.77 12.23
C ALA A 157 8.55 -2.77 11.11
N PHE A 158 8.76 -4.07 11.33
CA PHE A 158 8.37 -5.10 10.35
C PHE A 158 6.86 -5.20 10.15
N LEU A 159 6.08 -5.05 11.21
CA LEU A 159 4.61 -5.01 11.12
C LEU A 159 4.17 -3.80 10.27
N THR A 160 4.77 -2.64 10.51
CA THR A 160 4.49 -1.42 9.72
C THR A 160 4.84 -1.62 8.25
N MET A 161 6.01 -2.16 7.96
CA MET A 161 6.43 -2.50 6.60
C MET A 161 5.42 -3.41 5.91
N ALA A 162 4.97 -4.46 6.60
CA ALA A 162 3.97 -5.39 6.09
C ALA A 162 2.63 -4.71 5.79
N LEU A 163 2.16 -3.82 6.67
CA LEU A 163 0.93 -3.04 6.47
C LEU A 163 1.04 -2.09 5.28
N VAL A 164 2.18 -1.39 5.12
CA VAL A 164 2.44 -0.52 3.97
C VAL A 164 2.31 -1.30 2.67
N LEU A 165 3.02 -2.43 2.57
CA LEU A 165 3.01 -3.28 1.38
C LEU A 165 1.64 -3.90 1.12
N LEU A 166 0.95 -4.38 2.17
CA LEU A 166 -0.41 -4.92 2.06
C LEU A 166 -1.38 -3.89 1.51
N HIS A 167 -1.35 -2.63 1.99
CA HIS A 167 -2.18 -1.57 1.42
C HIS A 167 -1.86 -1.29 -0.06
N THR A 168 -0.58 -1.33 -0.47
CA THR A 168 -0.21 -1.24 -1.88
C THR A 168 -0.84 -2.37 -2.70
N PHE A 169 -0.72 -3.62 -2.24
CA PHE A 169 -1.25 -4.78 -2.94
C PHE A 169 -2.78 -4.82 -2.97
N TRP A 170 -3.42 -4.51 -1.83
CA TRP A 170 -4.86 -4.37 -1.73
C TRP A 170 -5.37 -3.30 -2.68
N GLY A 171 -4.69 -2.15 -2.82
CA GLY A 171 -5.07 -1.12 -3.79
C GLY A 171 -5.13 -1.64 -5.23
N ILE A 172 -4.11 -2.37 -5.66
CA ILE A 172 -4.05 -2.99 -7.01
C ILE A 172 -5.22 -3.95 -7.22
N ILE A 173 -5.42 -4.88 -6.29
CA ILE A 173 -6.44 -5.93 -6.39
C ILE A 173 -7.84 -5.32 -6.31
N PHE A 174 -8.05 -4.36 -5.40
CA PHE A 174 -9.33 -3.70 -5.17
C PHE A 174 -9.80 -2.95 -6.42
N PHE A 175 -8.92 -2.16 -7.04
CA PHE A 175 -9.27 -1.40 -8.24
C PHE A 175 -9.56 -2.31 -9.43
N ASP A 176 -8.79 -3.38 -9.65
CA ASP A 176 -9.08 -4.38 -10.69
C ASP A 176 -10.42 -5.10 -10.43
N ALA A 177 -10.69 -5.47 -9.17
CA ALA A 177 -11.95 -6.09 -8.78
C ALA A 177 -13.15 -5.17 -9.02
N CYS A 178 -13.02 -3.88 -8.70
CA CYS A 178 -14.04 -2.87 -9.00
C CYS A 178 -14.25 -2.70 -10.51
N GLU A 179 -13.18 -2.65 -11.30
CA GLU A 179 -13.27 -2.47 -12.75
C GLU A 179 -13.95 -3.67 -13.43
N ARG A 180 -13.59 -4.88 -13.01
CA ARG A 180 -14.13 -6.13 -13.57
C ARG A 180 -15.43 -6.59 -12.88
N ARG A 181 -15.95 -5.81 -11.94
CA ARG A 181 -17.14 -6.13 -11.11
C ARG A 181 -17.06 -7.52 -10.43
N ARG A 182 -15.87 -7.90 -9.96
CA ARG A 182 -15.62 -9.19 -9.29
C ARG A 182 -15.77 -9.05 -7.78
N ALA A 183 -16.97 -9.34 -7.27
CA ALA A 183 -17.27 -9.24 -5.83
C ALA A 183 -16.37 -10.13 -4.95
N GLY A 184 -15.95 -11.30 -5.45
CA GLY A 184 -15.05 -12.19 -4.71
C GLY A 184 -13.69 -11.56 -4.39
N GLY A 185 -13.09 -10.85 -5.36
CA GLY A 185 -11.81 -10.14 -5.14
C GLY A 185 -11.94 -9.02 -4.11
N LEU A 186 -13.06 -8.29 -4.15
CA LEU A 186 -13.36 -7.24 -3.18
C LEU A 186 -13.52 -7.80 -1.76
N GLY A 187 -14.32 -8.87 -1.61
CA GLY A 187 -14.54 -9.53 -0.33
C GLY A 187 -13.25 -10.10 0.28
N LEU A 188 -12.36 -10.66 -0.54
CA LEU A 188 -11.05 -11.15 -0.09
C LEU A 188 -10.11 -10.03 0.36
N VAL A 189 -10.11 -8.87 -0.30
CA VAL A 189 -9.33 -7.70 0.15
C VAL A 189 -9.82 -7.24 1.53
N VAL A 190 -11.13 -7.02 1.68
CA VAL A 190 -11.72 -6.60 2.97
C VAL A 190 -11.47 -7.65 4.07
N GLY A 191 -11.68 -8.93 3.75
CA GLY A 191 -11.47 -10.03 4.67
C GLY A 191 -10.00 -10.19 5.10
N SER A 192 -9.05 -10.06 4.17
CA SER A 192 -7.62 -10.11 4.49
C SER A 192 -7.16 -8.89 5.29
N HIS A 193 -7.75 -7.71 5.07
CA HIS A 193 -7.48 -6.54 5.90
C HIS A 193 -7.99 -6.74 7.33
N LEU A 194 -9.23 -7.20 7.50
CA LEU A 194 -9.78 -7.56 8.82
C LEU A 194 -8.96 -8.65 9.51
N LEU A 195 -8.54 -9.67 8.78
CA LEU A 195 -7.67 -10.73 9.29
C LEU A 195 -6.32 -10.17 9.76
N THR A 196 -5.68 -9.31 8.97
CA THR A 196 -4.42 -8.67 9.34
C THR A 196 -4.57 -7.88 10.64
N SER A 197 -5.61 -7.04 10.75
CA SER A 197 -5.90 -6.29 11.99
C SER A 197 -6.21 -7.22 13.15
N GLY A 198 -6.97 -8.30 12.94
CA GLY A 198 -7.25 -9.32 13.94
C GLY A 198 -5.99 -10.00 14.48
N LEU A 199 -5.06 -10.37 13.59
CA LEU A 199 -3.77 -10.97 13.96
C LEU A 199 -2.94 -10.03 14.84
N THR A 200 -3.02 -8.70 14.65
CA THR A 200 -2.30 -7.75 15.52
C THR A 200 -2.77 -7.75 16.97
N PHE A 201 -4.01 -8.16 17.25
CA PHE A 201 -4.51 -8.31 18.62
C PHE A 201 -3.91 -9.53 19.34
N LEU A 202 -3.22 -10.43 18.63
CA LEU A 202 -2.48 -11.53 19.24
C LEU A 202 -1.13 -11.07 19.82
N ASN A 203 -0.70 -9.83 19.56
CA ASN A 203 0.46 -9.26 20.24
C ASN A 203 0.21 -9.26 21.76
N PRO A 204 1.18 -9.73 22.59
CA PRO A 204 2.61 -9.85 22.30
C PRO A 204 3.09 -11.19 21.72
N TRP A 205 2.22 -12.13 21.36
CA TRP A 205 2.62 -13.40 20.74
C TRP A 205 3.01 -13.20 19.27
N TYR A 206 4.23 -12.68 19.06
CA TYR A 206 4.72 -12.28 17.74
C TYR A 206 4.75 -13.42 16.72
N GLU A 207 5.01 -14.67 17.14
CA GLU A 207 4.96 -15.83 16.24
C GLU A 207 3.57 -16.08 15.66
N ALA A 208 2.51 -15.83 16.44
CA ALA A 208 1.12 -15.99 16.02
C ALA A 208 0.57 -14.74 15.30
N SER A 209 1.30 -13.62 15.34
CA SER A 209 0.90 -12.34 14.77
C SER A 209 1.74 -11.99 13.54
N LEU A 210 3.02 -11.65 13.74
CA LEU A 210 3.92 -11.16 12.69
C LEU A 210 4.21 -12.22 11.63
N GLY A 211 4.45 -13.47 12.03
CA GLY A 211 4.72 -14.57 11.09
C GLY A 211 3.60 -14.76 10.05
N PRO A 212 2.35 -14.98 10.50
CA PRO A 212 1.19 -15.05 9.61
C PRO A 212 0.97 -13.79 8.77
N ILE A 213 1.19 -12.60 9.32
CA ILE A 213 1.05 -11.34 8.58
C ILE A 213 2.06 -11.27 7.44
N LEU A 214 3.33 -11.64 7.66
CA LEU A 214 4.34 -11.65 6.59
C LEU A 214 4.02 -12.66 5.48
N ILE A 215 3.51 -13.85 5.85
CA ILE A 215 3.03 -14.84 4.87
C ILE A 215 1.87 -14.26 4.05
N LEU A 216 0.91 -13.60 4.71
CA LEU A 216 -0.20 -12.94 4.04
C LEU A 216 0.27 -11.82 3.10
N THR A 217 1.26 -11.03 3.50
CA THR A 217 1.89 -10.00 2.66
C THR A 217 2.48 -10.61 1.39
N LEU A 218 3.23 -11.72 1.51
CA LEU A 218 3.81 -12.42 0.36
C LEU A 218 2.74 -12.98 -0.58
N CYS A 219 1.74 -13.69 -0.03
CA CYS A 219 0.63 -14.24 -0.81
C CYS A 219 -0.15 -13.14 -1.55
N THR A 220 -0.45 -12.03 -0.86
CA THR A 220 -1.17 -10.90 -1.45
C THR A 220 -0.32 -10.19 -2.50
N GLY A 221 1.00 -10.09 -2.30
CA GLY A 221 1.94 -9.56 -3.29
C GLY A 221 1.99 -10.39 -4.57
N LEU A 222 2.03 -11.72 -4.47
CA LEU A 222 1.96 -12.63 -5.63
C LEU A 222 0.63 -12.50 -6.37
N TRP A 223 -0.47 -12.34 -5.63
CA TRP A 223 -1.78 -12.12 -6.22
C TRP A 223 -1.87 -10.75 -6.93
N ALA A 224 -1.34 -9.69 -6.33
CA ALA A 224 -1.27 -8.36 -6.94
C ALA A 224 -0.41 -8.37 -8.21
N PHE A 225 0.73 -9.05 -8.20
CA PHE A 225 1.58 -9.24 -9.38
C PHE A 225 0.83 -9.92 -10.53
N SER A 226 0.11 -11.01 -10.23
CA SER A 226 -0.71 -11.72 -11.21
C SER A 226 -1.85 -10.84 -11.75
N THR A 227 -2.49 -10.06 -10.86
CA THR A 227 -3.58 -9.14 -11.20
C THR A 227 -3.10 -8.01 -12.12
N ALA A 228 -1.86 -7.54 -11.95
CA ALA A 228 -1.23 -6.54 -12.80
C ALA A 228 -0.78 -7.08 -14.19
N GLY A 229 -0.93 -8.39 -14.44
CA GLY A 229 -0.55 -9.07 -15.69
C GLY A 229 0.82 -9.76 -15.63
N GLY A 230 1.41 -9.90 -14.44
CA GLY A 230 2.64 -10.64 -14.21
C GLY A 230 2.45 -12.16 -14.37
N SER A 231 3.52 -12.85 -14.80
CA SER A 231 3.58 -14.30 -14.87
C SER A 231 5.01 -14.80 -14.68
N PHE A 232 5.20 -16.09 -14.41
CA PHE A 232 6.54 -16.69 -14.32
C PHE A 232 7.32 -16.53 -15.64
N HIS A 233 6.62 -16.59 -16.78
CA HIS A 233 7.22 -16.33 -18.09
C HIS A 233 7.77 -14.90 -18.19
N ASN A 234 7.06 -13.90 -17.68
CA ASN A 234 7.53 -12.51 -17.67
C ASN A 234 8.80 -12.36 -16.83
N VAL A 235 8.88 -13.05 -15.69
CA VAL A 235 10.08 -13.06 -14.83
C VAL A 235 11.24 -13.73 -15.55
N LEU A 236 11.01 -14.89 -16.15
CA LEU A 236 12.05 -15.61 -16.90
C LEU A 236 12.56 -14.77 -18.08
N LYS A 237 11.68 -14.07 -18.80
CA LYS A 237 12.05 -13.16 -19.89
C LYS A 237 12.88 -11.98 -19.41
N CYS A 238 12.56 -11.42 -18.24
CA CYS A 238 13.34 -10.34 -17.61
C CYS A 238 14.75 -10.83 -17.23
N LEU A 239 14.86 -12.03 -16.66
CA LEU A 239 16.15 -12.65 -16.30
C LEU A 239 16.97 -13.11 -17.51
N SER A 240 16.29 -13.47 -18.61
CA SER A 240 16.93 -13.90 -19.85
C SER A 240 17.46 -12.74 -20.70
N TRP A 241 17.19 -11.49 -20.32
CA TRP A 241 17.70 -10.30 -21.00
C TRP A 241 19.19 -10.04 -20.68
N LYS A 242 20.04 -11.01 -21.04
CA LYS A 242 21.43 -10.77 -21.41
C LYS A 242 21.47 -10.54 -22.93
N GLN A 243 21.75 -9.29 -23.31
CA GLN A 243 22.23 -8.81 -24.61
C GLN A 243 21.41 -9.17 -25.87
N GLU A 244 20.51 -8.28 -26.30
CA GLU A 244 20.44 -7.95 -27.72
C GLU A 244 21.31 -6.72 -27.97
N PRO A 245 22.35 -6.81 -28.83
CA PRO A 245 23.10 -5.63 -29.23
C PRO A 245 22.24 -4.75 -30.15
N GLU A 246 22.20 -3.45 -29.85
CA GLU A 246 21.48 -2.35 -30.54
C GLU A 246 21.76 -2.18 -32.06
N GLY A 247 22.39 -3.14 -32.74
CA GLY A 247 22.90 -2.99 -34.09
C GLY A 247 22.01 -3.46 -35.25
N GLN A 248 21.02 -4.33 -35.03
CA GLN A 248 20.33 -5.00 -36.16
C GLN A 248 18.98 -4.39 -36.57
N ALA A 249 18.35 -3.56 -35.74
CA ALA A 249 17.08 -2.93 -36.10
C ALA A 249 17.23 -1.70 -37.02
N MET A 250 18.43 -1.08 -37.10
CA MET A 250 18.65 0.14 -37.89
C MET A 250 19.08 -0.10 -39.34
N LEU A 251 19.42 -1.33 -39.74
CA LEU A 251 19.93 -1.63 -41.09
C LEU A 251 18.87 -1.98 -42.13
N CYS A 252 17.62 -2.26 -41.73
CA CYS A 252 16.53 -2.56 -42.67
C CYS A 252 15.74 -1.33 -43.15
N SER A 253 15.97 -0.13 -42.59
CA SER A 253 15.27 1.10 -42.98
C SER A 253 16.05 2.01 -43.93
N ALA A 254 17.28 1.64 -44.31
CA ALA A 254 18.18 2.51 -45.09
C ALA A 254 18.38 2.08 -46.55
N LEU A 255 17.56 1.18 -47.10
CA LEU A 255 17.59 0.90 -48.54
C LEU A 255 16.76 1.94 -49.30
N PRO A 256 17.37 2.77 -50.17
CA PRO A 256 16.61 3.69 -51.02
C PRO A 256 15.84 2.88 -52.07
N VAL A 257 14.55 3.19 -52.22
CA VAL A 257 13.72 2.71 -53.33
C VAL A 257 14.27 3.31 -54.65
N PRO A 258 14.56 2.52 -55.68
CA PRO A 258 15.05 3.04 -56.95
C PRO A 258 13.92 3.80 -57.68
N PRO A 259 14.23 4.89 -58.40
CA PRO A 259 13.25 5.59 -59.21
C PRO A 259 13.22 4.99 -60.62
N GLU A 260 12.08 4.46 -61.04
CA GLU A 260 11.72 4.26 -62.45
C GLU A 260 10.22 4.55 -62.54
N GLY A 261 9.68 5.29 -63.50
CA GLY A 261 10.12 5.63 -64.85
C GLY A 261 8.87 5.58 -65.72
#